data_AF-Q8VVZ1-F1
#
_entry.id   AF-Q8VVZ1-F1
#
_cell.length_a   1.000
_cell.length_b   1.000
_cell.length_c   1.000
_cell.angle_alpha   90.00
_cell.angle_beta   90.00
_cell.angle_gamma   90.00
#
_symmetry.space_group_name_H-M   'P 1'
#
loop_
_entity.id
_entity.type
_entity.pdbx_description
1 polymer ?
#
loop_
_entity_poly.entity_id
_entity_poly.type
_entity_poly.pdbx_seq_one_letter_code
_entity_poly.pdbx_strand_id
1 'polypeptide(L)'
;AQQEALVETAKHLVKLIKNGDDLIITHGNGPQVGNLLLQHLASDSEKNPAFPLDSLVAMTEGSIGFWLKNALQNALLDEGIEKNVASVVTQVVVDKNDPAFVNLSKPIGPFYSEKEAKAEAEKSGATFKEDAGR
;
A
#
# COMPACT_ATOMS: atom_id res chain seq x y z
N ALA A 1 15.05 2.45 2.80
CA ALA A 1 14.25 2.81 1.60
C ALA A 1 12.84 3.30 1.94
N GLN A 2 11.82 2.43 2.17
CA GLN A 2 10.43 2.90 2.34
C GLN A 2 10.23 3.82 3.56
N GLN A 3 10.78 3.45 4.73
CA GLN A 3 10.69 4.31 5.92
C GLN A 3 11.44 5.63 5.76
N GLU A 4 12.62 5.62 5.12
CA GLU A 4 13.39 6.85 4.85
C GLU A 4 12.61 7.80 3.92
N ALA A 5 11.92 7.27 2.91
CA ALA A 5 11.07 8.06 2.04
C ALA A 5 9.91 8.71 2.83
N LEU A 6 9.35 8.01 3.82
CA LEU A 6 8.32 8.57 4.70
C LEU A 6 8.88 9.63 5.66
N VAL A 7 10.10 9.44 6.17
CA VAL A 7 10.80 10.46 6.98
C VAL A 7 11.01 11.73 6.18
N GLU A 8 11.42 11.64 4.92
CA GLU A 8 11.57 12.83 4.09
C GLU A 8 10.21 13.44 3.72
N THR A 9 9.22 12.61 3.37
CA THR A 9 7.85 13.09 3.12
C THR A 9 7.29 13.84 4.34
N ALA A 10 7.55 13.36 5.56
CA ALA A 10 7.10 13.99 6.79
C ALA A 10 7.65 15.42 6.95
N LYS A 11 8.92 15.67 6.61
CA LYS A 11 9.49 17.04 6.66
C LYS A 11 8.76 18.00 5.73
N HIS A 12 8.32 17.52 4.56
CA HIS A 12 7.51 18.32 3.64
C HIS A 12 6.10 18.59 4.20
N LEU A 13 5.47 17.59 4.81
CA LEU A 13 4.15 17.74 5.43
C LEU A 13 4.15 18.72 6.60
N VAL A 14 5.20 18.70 7.44
CA VAL A 14 5.32 19.64 8.56
C VAL A 14 5.36 21.10 8.09
N LYS A 15 5.90 21.39 6.89
CA LYS A 15 5.86 22.75 6.32
C LYS A 15 4.43 23.24 6.08
N LEU A 16 3.53 22.37 5.63
CA LEU A 16 2.11 22.71 5.46
C LEU A 16 1.45 22.96 6.81
N ILE A 17 1.74 22.11 7.80
CA ILE A 17 1.23 22.29 9.17
C ILE A 17 1.71 23.63 9.76
N LYS A 18 2.98 24.01 9.54
CA LYS A 18 3.52 25.31 9.96
C LYS A 18 2.88 26.51 9.26
N ASN A 19 2.32 26.31 8.06
CA ASN A 19 1.54 27.32 7.36
C ASN A 19 0.10 27.46 7.89
N GLY A 20 -0.28 26.65 8.88
CA GLY A 20 -1.63 26.65 9.47
C GLY A 20 -2.60 25.67 8.83
N ASP A 21 -2.12 24.78 7.94
CA ASP A 21 -2.98 23.79 7.28
C ASP A 21 -3.34 22.62 8.22
N ASP A 22 -4.60 22.19 8.16
CA ASP A 22 -5.03 20.91 8.69
C ASP A 22 -4.96 19.84 7.61
N LEU A 23 -4.24 18.74 7.91
CA LEU A 23 -3.93 17.73 6.92
C LEU A 23 -4.78 16.48 7.10
N ILE A 24 -5.37 16.03 5.99
CA ILE A 24 -5.82 14.65 5.79
C ILE A 24 -4.85 14.03 4.78
N ILE A 25 -4.23 12.91 5.15
CA ILE A 25 -3.20 12.27 4.35
C ILE A 25 -3.71 10.90 3.90
N THR A 26 -3.64 10.66 2.60
CA THR A 26 -3.87 9.34 1.98
C THR A 26 -2.60 8.87 1.30
N HIS A 27 -2.47 7.56 1.10
CA HIS A 27 -1.32 6.99 0.40
C HIS A 27 -1.75 5.85 -0.54
N GLY A 28 -0.91 5.57 -1.53
CA GLY A 28 -1.00 4.33 -2.30
C GLY A 28 -0.40 3.15 -1.53
N ASN A 29 -0.68 1.93 -1.98
CA ASN A 29 -0.13 0.70 -1.40
C ASN A 29 0.28 -0.36 -2.44
N GLY A 30 0.27 -0.04 -3.74
CA GLY A 30 0.42 -1.02 -4.83
C GLY A 30 1.62 -1.97 -4.70
N PRO A 31 2.85 -1.46 -4.53
CA PRO A 31 4.02 -2.31 -4.28
C PRO A 31 3.92 -3.09 -2.96
N GLN A 32 3.42 -2.47 -1.90
CA GLN A 32 3.35 -3.07 -0.56
C GLN A 32 2.35 -4.23 -0.52
N VAL A 33 1.13 -4.03 -1.03
CA VAL A 33 0.08 -5.05 -1.02
C VAL A 33 0.43 -6.20 -1.96
N GLY A 34 1.04 -5.91 -3.11
CA GLY A 34 1.47 -6.98 -4.02
C GLY A 34 2.62 -7.82 -3.47
N ASN A 35 3.61 -7.21 -2.80
CA ASN A 35 4.65 -7.97 -2.11
C ASN A 35 4.06 -8.85 -0.99
N LEU A 36 3.11 -8.31 -0.21
CA LEU A 36 2.44 -9.06 0.84
C LEU A 36 1.59 -10.20 0.27
N LEU A 37 0.91 -9.98 -0.85
CA LEU A 37 0.18 -11.01 -1.58
C LEU A 37 1.10 -12.17 -1.98
N LEU A 38 2.26 -11.88 -2.57
CA LEU A 38 3.22 -12.93 -2.95
C LEU A 38 3.72 -13.73 -1.74
N GLN A 39 3.94 -13.08 -0.59
CA GLN A 39 4.33 -13.76 0.65
C GLN A 39 3.23 -14.70 1.16
N HIS A 40 1.98 -14.27 1.09
CA HIS A 40 0.82 -15.09 1.48
C HIS A 40 0.62 -16.26 0.52
N LEU A 41 0.67 -16.03 -0.79
CA LEU A 41 0.55 -17.09 -1.79
C LEU A 41 1.69 -18.12 -1.67
N ALA A 42 2.91 -17.68 -1.35
CA ALA A 42 4.04 -18.59 -1.15
C ALA A 42 3.93 -19.45 0.12
N SER A 43 3.10 -19.05 1.08
CA SER A 43 2.91 -19.74 2.36
C SER A 43 1.54 -20.40 2.51
N ASP A 44 0.73 -20.38 1.44
CA ASP A 44 -0.62 -20.91 1.41
C ASP A 44 -0.65 -22.43 1.62
N SER A 45 -1.45 -22.87 2.58
CA SER A 45 -1.64 -24.29 2.91
C SER A 45 -2.90 -24.50 3.75
N GLU A 46 -3.40 -25.74 3.85
CA GLU A 46 -4.54 -26.05 4.74
C GLU A 46 -4.33 -25.61 6.19
N LYS A 47 -3.07 -25.63 6.68
CA LYS A 47 -2.73 -25.24 8.06
C LYS A 47 -2.47 -23.75 8.22
N ASN A 48 -2.20 -23.04 7.12
CA ASN A 48 -1.88 -21.62 7.09
C ASN A 48 -2.41 -21.02 5.78
N PRO A 49 -3.72 -20.80 5.66
CA PRO A 49 -4.31 -20.30 4.44
C PRO A 49 -3.88 -18.86 4.17
N ALA A 50 -3.64 -18.53 2.91
CA ALA A 50 -3.42 -17.17 2.46
C ALA A 50 -4.63 -16.29 2.79
N PHE A 51 -4.37 -15.07 3.26
CA PHE A 51 -5.44 -14.12 3.46
C PHE A 51 -5.93 -13.55 2.12
N PRO A 52 -7.23 -13.22 2.02
CA PRO A 52 -7.76 -12.56 0.83
C PRO A 52 -7.21 -11.14 0.69
N LEU A 53 -7.25 -10.61 -0.53
CA LEU A 53 -6.58 -9.36 -0.90
C LEU A 53 -7.04 -8.15 -0.07
N ASP A 54 -8.32 -8.08 0.31
CA ASP A 54 -8.87 -7.04 1.18
C ASP A 54 -8.24 -7.03 2.58
N SER A 55 -8.03 -8.22 3.17
CA SER A 55 -7.32 -8.36 4.44
C SER A 55 -5.85 -7.93 4.31
N LEU A 56 -5.21 -8.24 3.17
CA LEU A 56 -3.84 -7.78 2.91
C LEU A 56 -3.79 -6.26 2.73
N VAL A 57 -4.79 -5.65 2.09
CA VAL A 57 -4.92 -4.18 2.01
C VAL A 57 -4.97 -3.58 3.41
N ALA A 58 -5.84 -4.11 4.29
CA ALA A 58 -5.94 -3.63 5.68
C ALA A 58 -4.62 -3.78 6.46
N MET A 59 -3.88 -4.88 6.25
CA MET A 59 -2.53 -5.04 6.83
C MET A 59 -1.54 -4.00 6.30
N THR A 60 -1.62 -3.64 5.01
CA THR A 60 -0.77 -2.59 4.44
C THR A 60 -1.15 -1.19 4.92
N GLU A 61 -2.43 -0.91 5.17
CA GLU A 61 -2.85 0.33 5.83
C GLU A 61 -2.25 0.43 7.24
N GLY A 62 -2.29 -0.67 8.00
CA GLY A 62 -1.68 -0.73 9.32
C GLY A 62 -0.18 -0.48 9.31
N SER A 63 0.56 -1.18 8.43
CA SER A 63 2.02 -1.06 8.37
C SER A 63 2.50 0.30 7.82
N ILE A 64 1.92 0.79 6.72
CA ILE A 64 2.27 2.09 6.15
C ILE A 64 1.82 3.22 7.07
N GLY A 65 0.60 3.13 7.60
CA GLY A 65 0.04 4.09 8.54
C GLY A 65 0.86 4.18 9.81
N PHE A 66 1.39 3.06 10.33
CA PHE A 66 2.30 3.07 11.47
C PHE A 66 3.60 3.81 11.17
N TRP A 67 4.26 3.52 10.03
CA TRP A 67 5.51 4.18 9.68
C TRP A 67 5.33 5.67 9.41
N LEU A 68 4.29 6.06 8.66
CA LEU A 68 4.02 7.46 8.36
C LEU A 68 3.67 8.25 9.62
N LYS A 69 2.86 7.67 10.52
CA LYS A 69 2.56 8.27 11.82
C LYS A 69 3.84 8.54 12.59
N ASN A 70 4.71 7.54 12.76
CA ASN A 70 5.95 7.72 13.52
C ASN A 70 6.88 8.77 12.88
N ALA A 71 7.01 8.75 11.55
CA ALA A 71 7.80 9.73 10.83
C ALA A 71 7.27 11.16 11.01
N LEU A 72 5.96 11.36 10.90
CA LEU A 72 5.33 12.65 11.08
C LEU A 72 5.38 13.13 12.53
N GLN A 73 5.15 12.25 13.51
CA GLN A 73 5.29 12.59 14.93
C GLN A 73 6.71 13.05 15.27
N ASN A 74 7.73 12.33 14.80
CA ASN A 74 9.12 12.74 15.03
C ASN A 74 9.41 14.10 14.38
N ALA A 75 9.00 14.30 13.12
CA ALA A 75 9.21 15.57 12.44
C ALA A 75 8.47 16.75 13.10
N LEU A 76 7.30 16.52 13.69
CA LEU A 76 6.58 17.51 14.49
C LEU A 76 7.31 17.84 15.80
N LEU A 77 7.82 16.81 16.49
CA LEU A 77 8.60 16.97 17.72
C LEU A 77 9.89 17.76 17.50
N ASP A 78 10.60 17.50 16.39
CA ASP A 78 11.83 18.22 16.02
C ASP A 78 11.58 19.73 15.81
N GLU A 79 10.35 20.10 15.44
CA GLU A 79 9.91 21.48 15.24
C GLU A 79 9.19 22.07 16.47
N GLY A 80 9.12 21.32 17.59
CA GLY A 80 8.45 21.74 18.82
C GLY A 80 6.92 21.87 18.69
N ILE A 81 6.31 21.15 17.74
CA ILE A 81 4.87 21.21 17.46
C ILE A 81 4.17 20.05 18.17
N GLU A 82 3.31 20.38 19.13
CA GLU A 82 2.41 19.40 19.76
C GLU A 82 1.15 19.21 18.91
N LYS A 83 1.09 18.10 18.15
CA LYS A 83 -0.09 17.72 17.38
C LYS A 83 -0.30 16.20 17.39
N ASN A 84 -1.55 15.78 17.52
CA ASN A 84 -1.92 14.37 17.48
C ASN A 84 -1.90 13.85 16.05
N VAL A 85 -1.34 12.66 15.84
CA VAL A 85 -1.32 11.96 14.56
C VAL A 85 -1.92 10.58 14.74
N ALA A 86 -2.91 10.25 13.92
CA ALA A 86 -3.60 8.97 13.94
C ALA A 86 -3.68 8.38 12.53
N SER A 87 -3.58 7.06 12.45
CA SER A 87 -3.82 6.28 11.23
C SER A 87 -5.07 5.46 11.46
N VAL A 88 -5.97 5.47 10.48
CA VAL A 88 -7.31 4.88 10.61
C VAL A 88 -7.49 3.86 9.50
N VAL A 89 -7.74 2.60 9.88
CA VAL A 89 -8.12 1.55 8.92
C VAL A 89 -9.44 1.96 8.28
N THR A 90 -9.48 1.97 6.95
CA THR A 90 -10.55 2.59 6.18
C THR A 90 -11.15 1.61 5.19
N GLN A 91 -12.47 1.42 5.26
CA GLN A 91 -13.20 0.66 4.25
C GLN A 91 -13.77 1.59 3.19
N VAL A 92 -13.67 1.18 1.92
CA VAL A 92 -14.24 1.90 0.78
C VAL A 92 -15.31 1.03 0.14
N VAL A 93 -16.55 1.52 0.12
CA VAL A 93 -17.66 0.84 -0.55
C VAL A 93 -17.51 1.01 -2.06
N VAL A 94 -17.62 -0.08 -2.80
CA VAL A 94 -17.58 -0.12 -4.27
C VAL A 94 -18.84 -0.79 -4.82
N ASP A 95 -19.18 -0.51 -6.08
CA ASP A 95 -20.30 -1.18 -6.74
C ASP A 95 -19.96 -2.64 -7.03
N LYS A 96 -20.75 -3.60 -6.53
CA LYS A 96 -20.56 -5.03 -6.80
C LYS A 96 -20.60 -5.40 -8.29
N ASN A 97 -21.19 -4.54 -9.13
CA ASN A 97 -21.29 -4.73 -10.58
C ASN A 97 -20.27 -3.90 -11.37
N ASP A 98 -19.28 -3.30 -10.69
CA ASP A 98 -18.28 -2.46 -11.35
C ASP A 98 -17.54 -3.26 -12.47
N PRO A 99 -17.46 -2.75 -13.71
CA PRO A 99 -16.74 -3.40 -14.80
C PRO A 99 -15.27 -3.72 -14.47
N ALA A 100 -14.66 -3.04 -13.49
CA ALA A 100 -13.31 -3.29 -13.02
C ALA A 100 -13.11 -4.70 -12.44
N PHE A 101 -14.18 -5.37 -11.98
CA PHE A 101 -14.11 -6.77 -11.55
C PHE A 101 -13.88 -7.76 -12.71
N VAL A 102 -14.20 -7.34 -13.94
CA VAL A 102 -13.99 -8.14 -15.16
C VAL A 102 -12.77 -7.64 -15.93
N ASN A 103 -12.61 -6.32 -16.04
CA ASN A 103 -11.47 -5.70 -16.72
C ASN A 103 -10.45 -5.16 -15.71
N LEU A 104 -9.62 -6.06 -15.18
CA LEU A 104 -8.56 -5.74 -14.23
C LEU A 104 -7.54 -4.78 -14.86
N SER A 105 -7.39 -3.56 -14.35
CA SER A 105 -6.50 -2.54 -14.92
C SER A 105 -5.40 -2.06 -13.97
N LYS A 106 -5.54 -2.30 -12.66
CA LYS A 106 -4.60 -1.81 -11.64
C LYS A 106 -3.51 -2.86 -11.37
N PRO A 107 -2.23 -2.57 -11.69
CA PRO A 107 -1.14 -3.48 -11.35
C PRO A 107 -0.82 -3.44 -9.85
N ILE A 108 -0.41 -4.58 -9.30
CA ILE A 108 0.12 -4.72 -7.94
C ILE A 108 1.34 -5.63 -7.95
N GLY A 109 2.27 -5.39 -7.03
CA GLY A 109 3.45 -6.24 -6.85
C GLY A 109 4.66 -5.83 -7.69
N PRO A 110 5.65 -6.71 -7.81
CA PRO A 110 6.87 -6.43 -8.56
C PRO A 110 6.64 -6.49 -10.07
N PHE A 111 7.60 -5.93 -10.81
CA PHE A 111 7.65 -6.10 -12.26
C PHE A 111 8.22 -7.48 -12.62
N TYR A 112 7.67 -8.05 -13.68
CA TYR A 112 8.08 -9.33 -14.25
C TYR A 112 8.51 -9.12 -15.69
N SER A 113 9.51 -9.87 -16.14
CA SER A 113 9.71 -10.05 -17.58
C SER A 113 8.52 -10.82 -18.19
N GLU A 114 8.30 -10.67 -19.49
CA GLU A 114 7.23 -11.39 -20.20
C GLU A 114 7.28 -12.90 -19.96
N LYS A 115 8.50 -13.47 -19.91
CA LYS A 115 8.70 -14.90 -19.67
C LYS A 115 8.29 -15.30 -18.25
N GLU A 116 8.68 -14.53 -17.24
CA GLU A 116 8.31 -14.80 -15.84
C GLU A 116 6.81 -14.63 -15.62
N ALA A 117 6.21 -13.60 -16.21
CA ALA A 117 4.78 -13.35 -16.14
C ALA A 117 3.96 -14.51 -16.73
N LYS A 118 4.37 -15.06 -17.88
CA LYS A 118 3.72 -16.24 -18.49
C LYS A 118 3.82 -17.47 -17.59
N ALA A 119 5.00 -17.74 -17.05
CA ALA A 119 5.21 -18.90 -16.18
C ALA A 119 4.39 -18.79 -14.87
N GLU A 120 4.32 -17.60 -14.28
CA GLU A 120 3.54 -17.39 -13.06
C GLU A 120 2.03 -17.42 -13.33
N ALA A 121 1.57 -16.90 -14.47
CA ALA A 121 0.18 -16.99 -14.90
C ALA A 121 -0.28 -18.45 -15.05
N GLU A 122 0.54 -19.30 -15.69
CA GLU A 122 0.26 -20.73 -15.85
C GLU A 122 0.17 -21.46 -14.52
N LYS A 123 1.00 -21.08 -13.54
CA LYS A 123 1.06 -21.72 -12.23
C LYS A 123 -0.08 -21.28 -11.29
N SER A 124 -0.40 -19.99 -11.28
CA SER A 124 -1.29 -19.38 -10.28
C SER A 124 -2.69 -19.08 -10.80
N GLY A 125 -2.89 -19.04 -12.12
CA GLY A 125 -4.12 -18.53 -12.74
C GLY A 125 -4.27 -17.01 -12.65
N ALA A 126 -3.25 -16.29 -12.16
CA ALA A 126 -3.28 -14.84 -12.06
C ALA A 126 -3.22 -14.16 -13.44
N THR A 127 -3.84 -12.99 -13.54
CA THR A 127 -3.81 -12.15 -14.75
C THR A 127 -2.65 -11.17 -14.68
N PHE A 128 -1.78 -11.22 -15.68
CA PHE A 128 -0.71 -10.25 -15.89
C PHE A 128 -1.04 -9.37 -17.09
N LYS A 129 -0.71 -8.07 -17.00
CA LYS A 129 -0.83 -7.11 -18.10
C LYS A 129 0.47 -6.34 -18.24
N GLU A 130 0.79 -5.96 -19.47
CA GLU A 130 1.90 -5.04 -19.73
C GLU A 130 1.56 -3.67 -19.15
N ASP A 131 2.47 -3.10 -18.36
CA ASP A 131 2.35 -1.76 -17.81
C ASP A 131 3.14 -0.79 -18.69
N ALA A 132 2.47 -0.21 -19.69
CA ALA A 132 3.08 0.67 -20.71
C ALA A 132 3.67 1.98 -20.14
N GLY A 133 3.63 2.20 -18.82
CA GLY A 133 4.29 3.29 -18.14
C GLY A 133 5.76 3.05 -17.83
N ARG A 134 6.24 1.79 -17.80
CA ARG A 134 7.64 1.40 -17.53
C ARG A 134 8.01 0.02 -18.08
#